data_AF-A0A7C4WUD7-F1
#
_entry.id   AF-A0A7C4WUD7-F1
#
_cell.length_a   1.000
_cell.length_b   1.000
_cell.length_c   1.000
_cell.angle_alpha   90.00
_cell.angle_beta   90.00
_cell.angle_gamma   90.00
#
_symmetry.space_group_name_H-M   'P 1'
#
loop_
_entity.id
_entity.type
_entity.pdbx_description
1 polymer ?
#
loop_
_entity_poly.entity_id
_entity_poly.type
_entity_poly.pdbx_seq_one_letter_code
_entity_poly.pdbx_strand_id
1 'polypeptide(L)'
;MSSRLSRILSSLGTLSEWVDMQKKAVEMFSQINDTAEFADRLSLVLVIRQAFQHMIKTLKAFDQWLNDPFILNYVTKEMLMDVWSTTYHILNTLLELDIRHTLTVKEMAEKLIREGKVPMFIELRGYEEEESRRPTSPL
;
A
#
# COMPACT_ATOMS: atom_id res chain seq x y z
N MET A 1 21.82 33.11 -14.54
CA MET A 1 21.17 32.86 -13.23
C MET A 1 19.79 32.19 -13.35
N SER A 2 19.48 31.41 -14.42
CA SER A 2 18.07 31.19 -14.83
C SER A 2 17.55 29.72 -14.85
N SER A 3 18.39 28.69 -15.05
CA SER A 3 17.88 27.29 -15.20
C SER A 3 17.60 26.54 -13.89
N ARG A 4 18.42 26.71 -12.83
CA ARG A 4 18.25 25.96 -11.56
C ARG A 4 17.02 26.40 -10.77
N LEU A 5 16.79 27.71 -10.66
CA LEU A 5 15.63 28.26 -9.94
C LEU A 5 14.32 27.86 -10.62
N SER A 6 14.27 27.84 -11.96
CA SER A 6 13.13 27.35 -12.71
C SER A 6 12.83 25.87 -12.44
N ARG A 7 13.85 25.01 -12.33
CA ARG A 7 13.66 23.59 -11.97
C ARG A 7 13.16 23.41 -10.53
N ILE A 8 13.66 24.21 -9.60
CA ILE A 8 13.20 24.21 -8.20
C ILE A 8 11.76 24.67 -8.11
N LEU A 9 11.37 25.74 -8.81
CA LEU A 9 9.98 26.20 -8.84
C LEU A 9 9.06 25.17 -9.50
N SER A 10 9.51 24.46 -10.54
CA SER A 10 8.73 23.37 -11.13
C SER A 10 8.57 22.18 -10.18
N SER A 11 9.60 21.81 -9.40
CA SER A 11 9.47 20.72 -8.42
C SER A 11 8.51 21.11 -7.28
N LEU A 12 8.53 22.37 -6.83
CA LEU A 12 7.54 22.87 -5.87
C LEU A 12 6.10 22.85 -6.42
N GLY A 13 5.90 23.17 -7.71
CA GLY A 13 4.61 23.04 -8.37
C GLY A 13 4.09 21.60 -8.38
N THR A 14 4.97 20.62 -8.66
CA THR A 14 4.59 19.20 -8.63
C THR A 14 4.23 18.69 -7.24
N LEU A 15 4.80 19.27 -6.17
CA LEU A 15 4.41 18.95 -4.79
C LEU A 15 3.00 19.46 -4.47
N SER A 16 2.62 20.64 -4.96
CA SER A 16 1.26 21.18 -4.77
C SER A 16 0.21 20.31 -5.48
N GLU A 17 0.48 19.92 -6.73
CA GLU A 17 -0.39 19.02 -7.49
C GLU A 17 -0.56 17.66 -6.79
N TRP A 18 0.53 17.15 -6.21
CA TRP A 18 0.50 15.93 -5.43
C TRP A 18 -0.40 16.07 -4.19
N VAL A 19 -0.27 17.17 -3.43
CA VAL A 19 -1.13 17.45 -2.26
C VAL A 19 -2.60 17.50 -2.66
N ASP A 20 -2.94 18.16 -3.77
CA ASP A 20 -4.33 18.24 -4.24
C ASP A 20 -4.86 16.88 -4.70
N MET A 21 -4.01 16.04 -5.30
CA MET A 21 -4.36 14.65 -5.62
C MET A 21 -4.65 13.83 -4.35
N GLN A 22 -3.86 13.99 -3.28
CA GLN A 22 -4.07 13.28 -2.02
C GLN A 22 -5.36 13.73 -1.33
N LYS A 23 -5.69 15.03 -1.34
CA LYS A 23 -6.97 15.54 -0.80
C LYS A 23 -8.18 14.94 -1.52
N LYS A 24 -8.14 14.90 -2.84
CA LYS A 24 -9.19 14.25 -3.65
C LYS A 24 -9.32 12.76 -3.35
N ALA A 25 -8.20 12.08 -3.13
CA ALA A 25 -8.22 10.67 -2.76
C ALA A 25 -8.86 10.46 -1.38
N VAL A 26 -8.57 11.31 -0.40
CA VAL A 26 -9.22 11.27 0.92
C VAL A 26 -10.74 11.41 0.79
N GLU A 27 -11.23 12.40 0.03
CA GLU A 27 -12.66 12.60 -0.20
C GLU A 27 -13.30 11.37 -0.86
N MET A 28 -12.66 10.83 -1.91
CA MET A 28 -13.13 9.65 -2.62
C MET A 28 -13.22 8.42 -1.70
N PHE A 29 -12.17 8.13 -0.92
CA PHE A 29 -12.17 6.98 -0.01
C PHE A 29 -13.12 7.15 1.17
N SER A 30 -13.37 8.38 1.62
CA SER A 30 -14.42 8.66 2.61
C SER A 30 -15.80 8.26 2.09
N GLN A 31 -16.15 8.69 0.87
CA GLN A 31 -17.44 8.35 0.26
C GLN A 31 -17.59 6.84 0.01
N ILE A 32 -16.52 6.18 -0.39
CA ILE A 32 -16.49 4.71 -0.54
C ILE A 32 -16.73 4.04 0.82
N ASN A 33 -16.08 4.51 1.87
CA ASN A 33 -16.23 3.94 3.22
C ASN A 33 -17.66 4.07 3.75
N ASP A 34 -18.33 5.19 3.49
CA ASP A 34 -19.73 5.43 3.90
C ASP A 34 -20.72 4.44 3.27
N THR A 35 -20.36 3.86 2.12
CA THR A 35 -21.21 2.91 1.38
C THR A 35 -20.71 1.47 1.46
N ALA A 36 -19.53 1.23 2.05
CA ALA A 36 -18.87 -0.06 2.07
C ALA A 36 -19.67 -1.14 2.83
N GLU A 37 -20.37 -0.76 3.90
CA GLU A 37 -21.19 -1.70 4.70
C GLU A 37 -22.34 -2.31 3.87
N PHE A 38 -22.85 -1.58 2.88
CA PHE A 38 -23.95 -2.02 2.03
C PHE A 38 -23.49 -2.65 0.70
N ALA A 39 -22.17 -2.70 0.47
CA ALA A 39 -21.61 -3.21 -0.77
C ALA A 39 -21.66 -4.74 -0.83
N ASP A 40 -21.97 -5.29 -2.02
CA ASP A 40 -21.87 -6.73 -2.24
C ASP A 40 -20.40 -7.20 -2.24
N ARG A 41 -20.20 -8.52 -2.18
CA ARG A 41 -18.87 -9.13 -2.10
C ARG A 41 -17.94 -8.72 -3.25
N LEU A 42 -18.43 -8.62 -4.49
CA LEU A 42 -17.61 -8.22 -5.63
C LEU A 42 -17.19 -6.75 -5.49
N SER A 43 -18.15 -5.89 -5.14
CA SER A 43 -17.91 -4.47 -4.89
C SER A 43 -16.85 -4.25 -3.80
N LEU A 44 -16.94 -4.96 -2.67
CA LEU A 44 -15.95 -4.94 -1.60
C LEU A 44 -14.54 -5.32 -2.10
N VAL A 45 -14.43 -6.38 -2.90
CA VAL A 45 -13.14 -6.79 -3.48
C VAL A 45 -12.54 -5.67 -4.34
N LEU A 46 -13.35 -5.02 -5.18
CA LEU A 46 -12.88 -3.96 -6.08
C LEU A 46 -12.39 -2.73 -5.30
N VAL A 47 -13.14 -2.26 -4.31
CA VAL A 47 -12.76 -1.08 -3.51
C VAL A 47 -11.53 -1.35 -2.65
N ILE A 48 -11.42 -2.55 -2.05
CA ILE A 48 -10.21 -2.96 -1.30
C ILE A 48 -8.99 -2.97 -2.23
N ARG A 49 -9.10 -3.53 -3.43
CA ARG A 49 -8.01 -3.52 -4.42
C ARG A 49 -7.62 -2.10 -4.80
N GLN A 50 -8.59 -1.21 -5.01
CA GLN A 50 -8.32 0.19 -5.34
C GLN A 50 -7.59 0.90 -4.19
N ALA A 51 -8.00 0.67 -2.93
CA ALA A 51 -7.31 1.17 -1.75
C ALA A 51 -5.87 0.67 -1.67
N PHE A 52 -5.63 -0.63 -1.87
CA PHE A 52 -4.26 -1.17 -1.92
C PHE A 52 -3.41 -0.53 -3.01
N GLN A 53 -3.93 -0.38 -4.23
CA GLN A 53 -3.19 0.27 -5.31
C GLN A 53 -2.83 1.72 -4.96
N HIS A 54 -3.75 2.45 -4.33
CA HIS A 54 -3.50 3.81 -3.91
C HIS A 54 -2.44 3.88 -2.81
N MET A 55 -2.52 3.03 -1.79
CA MET A 55 -1.51 2.93 -0.74
C MET A 55 -0.13 2.60 -1.30
N ILE A 56 -0.03 1.61 -2.20
CA ILE A 56 1.24 1.25 -2.86
C ILE A 56 1.84 2.45 -3.60
N LYS A 57 1.01 3.21 -4.35
CA LYS A 57 1.46 4.40 -5.07
C LYS A 57 1.99 5.47 -4.12
N THR A 58 1.28 5.73 -3.02
CA THR A 58 1.68 6.73 -2.02
C THR A 58 2.96 6.32 -1.29
N LEU A 59 3.09 5.05 -0.89
CA LEU A 59 4.31 4.53 -0.25
C LEU A 59 5.52 4.63 -1.19
N LYS A 60 5.36 4.28 -2.48
CA LYS A 60 6.43 4.45 -3.48
C LYS A 60 6.86 5.91 -3.65
N ALA A 61 5.92 6.86 -3.60
CA ALA A 61 6.25 8.28 -3.68
C ALA A 61 7.03 8.75 -2.44
N PHE A 62 6.66 8.30 -1.24
CA PHE A 62 7.43 8.57 -0.02
C PHE A 62 8.83 7.95 -0.05
N ASP A 63 8.97 6.73 -0.55
CA ASP A 63 10.27 6.10 -0.75
C ASP A 63 11.15 6.88 -1.74
N GLN A 64 10.58 7.33 -2.86
CA GLN A 64 11.29 8.21 -3.81
C GLN A 64 11.71 9.54 -3.17
N TRP A 65 10.83 10.14 -2.37
CA TRP A 65 11.11 11.37 -1.63
C TRP A 65 12.30 11.21 -0.66
N LEU A 66 12.40 10.07 0.03
CA LEU A 66 13.55 9.74 0.88
C LEU A 66 14.87 9.53 0.10
N ASN A 67 14.79 9.27 -1.20
CA ASN A 67 15.95 9.13 -2.08
C ASN A 67 16.31 10.43 -2.83
N ASP A 68 15.53 11.50 -2.71
CA ASP A 68 15.77 12.77 -3.41
C ASP A 68 16.70 13.69 -2.58
N PRO A 69 17.95 13.95 -3.02
CA PRO A 69 18.87 14.82 -2.30
C PRO A 69 18.34 16.25 -2.15
N PHE A 70 17.52 16.75 -3.08
CA PHE A 70 16.93 18.08 -2.97
C PHE A 70 16.01 18.14 -1.75
N ILE A 71 15.15 17.15 -1.59
CA ILE A 71 14.25 17.02 -0.45
C ILE A 71 15.03 16.90 0.85
N LEU A 72 16.03 16.00 0.90
CA LEU A 72 16.79 15.72 2.11
C LEU A 72 17.52 16.96 2.66
N ASN A 73 17.77 17.99 1.84
CA ASN A 73 18.33 19.26 2.32
C ASN A 73 17.35 20.09 3.18
N TYR A 74 16.05 19.83 3.12
CA TYR A 74 15.02 20.57 3.86
C TYR A 74 14.31 19.74 4.93
N VAL A 75 14.50 18.43 4.92
CA VAL A 75 13.86 17.51 5.87
C VAL A 75 14.62 17.51 7.18
N THR A 76 13.91 17.78 8.28
CA THR A 76 14.51 17.71 9.63
C THR A 76 14.36 16.32 10.25
N LYS A 77 15.10 16.06 11.32
CA LYS A 77 14.97 14.82 12.10
C LYS A 77 13.55 14.65 12.63
N GLU A 78 12.93 15.72 13.11
CA GLU A 78 11.57 15.71 13.65
C GLU A 78 10.56 15.26 12.56
N MET A 79 10.71 15.77 11.34
CA MET A 79 9.89 15.33 10.20
C MET A 79 10.09 13.84 9.89
N LEU A 80 11.33 13.35 9.92
CA LEU A 80 11.62 11.93 9.71
C LEU A 80 11.03 11.06 10.82
N MET A 81 11.07 11.52 12.08
CA MET A 81 10.48 10.81 13.20
C MET A 81 8.96 10.71 13.09
N ASP A 82 8.31 11.76 12.61
CA ASP A 82 6.86 11.75 12.33
C ASP A 82 6.53 10.73 11.23
N VAL A 83 7.23 10.79 10.09
CA VAL A 83 7.10 9.82 8.98
C VAL A 83 7.34 8.39 9.47
N TRP A 84 8.38 8.16 10.26
CA TRP A 84 8.70 6.85 10.83
C TRP A 84 7.58 6.33 11.73
N SER A 85 7.11 7.14 12.68
CA SER A 85 6.08 6.72 13.64
C SER A 85 4.78 6.31 12.93
N THR A 86 4.38 7.08 11.92
CA THR A 86 3.20 6.78 11.09
C THR A 86 3.42 5.54 10.23
N THR A 87 4.58 5.41 9.60
CA THR A 87 4.93 4.24 8.78
C THR A 87 4.94 2.97 9.61
N TYR A 88 5.52 3.02 10.80
CA TYR A 88 5.55 1.90 11.73
C TYR A 88 4.13 1.47 12.14
N HIS A 89 3.24 2.42 12.40
CA HIS A 89 1.84 2.11 12.70
C HIS A 89 1.14 1.40 11.53
N ILE A 90 1.22 1.98 10.32
CA ILE A 90 0.62 1.39 9.10
C ILE A 90 1.16 -0.01 8.83
N LEU A 91 2.49 -0.19 8.97
CA LEU A 91 3.14 -1.48 8.77
C LEU A 91 2.57 -2.54 9.71
N ASN A 92 2.49 -2.25 11.01
CA ASN A 92 1.95 -3.22 11.98
C ASN A 92 0.47 -3.52 11.72
N THR A 93 -0.35 -2.50 11.43
CA THR A 93 -1.76 -2.72 11.09
C THR A 93 -1.91 -3.62 9.86
N LEU A 94 -1.06 -3.46 8.84
CA LEU A 94 -1.06 -4.31 7.66
C LEU A 94 -0.61 -5.74 7.97
N LEU A 95 0.44 -5.91 8.77
CA LEU A 95 0.94 -7.24 9.17
C LEU A 95 -0.10 -8.00 10.01
N GLU A 96 -0.77 -7.32 10.94
CA GLU A 96 -1.84 -7.91 11.75
C GLU A 96 -3.05 -8.33 10.89
N LEU A 97 -3.40 -7.51 9.88
CA LEU A 97 -4.43 -7.84 8.89
C LEU A 97 -4.05 -9.12 8.12
N ASP A 98 -2.83 -9.17 7.58
CA ASP A 98 -2.33 -10.32 6.83
C ASP A 98 -2.35 -11.60 7.67
N ILE A 99 -1.79 -11.55 8.89
CA ILE A 99 -1.77 -12.69 9.82
C ILE A 99 -3.19 -13.21 10.07
N ARG A 100 -4.13 -12.34 10.43
CA ARG A 100 -5.52 -12.75 10.71
C ARG A 100 -6.16 -13.43 9.51
N HIS A 101 -6.11 -12.81 8.34
CA HIS A 101 -6.87 -13.29 7.18
C HIS A 101 -6.21 -14.48 6.49
N THR A 102 -4.89 -14.53 6.42
CA THR A 102 -4.16 -15.68 5.89
C THR A 102 -4.40 -16.92 6.75
N LEU A 103 -4.38 -16.77 8.09
CA LEU A 103 -4.74 -17.86 8.99
C LEU A 103 -6.20 -18.30 8.81
N THR A 104 -7.13 -17.34 8.75
CA THR A 104 -8.55 -17.63 8.55
C THR A 104 -8.79 -18.40 7.25
N VAL A 105 -8.16 -17.99 6.15
CA VAL A 105 -8.28 -18.67 4.85
C VAL A 105 -7.72 -20.08 4.92
N LYS A 106 -6.57 -20.27 5.57
CA LYS A 106 -5.97 -21.60 5.79
C LYS A 106 -6.94 -22.51 6.56
N GLU A 107 -7.47 -22.05 7.69
CA GLU A 107 -8.39 -22.83 8.54
C GLU A 107 -9.68 -23.19 7.79
N MET A 108 -10.24 -22.24 7.04
CA MET A 108 -11.42 -22.48 6.20
C MET A 108 -11.14 -23.50 5.10
N ALA A 109 -9.98 -23.42 4.43
CA ALA A 109 -9.58 -24.37 3.41
C ALA A 109 -9.42 -25.78 3.98
N GLU A 110 -8.72 -25.92 5.12
CA GLU A 110 -8.55 -27.20 5.80
C GLU A 110 -9.90 -27.83 6.19
N LYS A 111 -10.82 -27.02 6.71
CA LYS A 111 -12.18 -27.47 7.05
C LYS A 111 -12.93 -27.98 5.82
N LEU A 112 -12.92 -27.24 4.71
CA LEU A 112 -13.59 -27.64 3.48
C LEU A 112 -13.03 -28.95 2.90
N ILE A 113 -11.70 -29.14 2.97
CA ILE A 113 -11.03 -30.37 2.55
C ILE A 113 -11.49 -31.55 3.41
N ARG A 114 -11.49 -31.40 4.74
CA ARG A 114 -11.96 -32.45 5.66
C ARG A 114 -13.43 -32.81 5.47
N GLU A 115 -14.27 -31.83 5.12
CA GLU A 115 -15.69 -32.03 4.83
C GLU A 115 -15.97 -32.55 3.41
N GLY A 116 -14.94 -32.74 2.57
CA GLY A 116 -15.10 -33.16 1.18
C GLY A 116 -15.77 -32.11 0.27
N LYS A 117 -15.84 -30.84 0.71
CA LYS A 117 -16.49 -29.72 0.01
C LYS A 117 -15.46 -28.83 -0.71
N VAL A 118 -14.46 -29.46 -1.34
CA VAL A 118 -13.45 -28.71 -2.09
C VAL A 118 -14.09 -28.16 -3.38
N PRO A 119 -14.00 -26.84 -3.65
CA PRO A 119 -14.50 -26.27 -4.89
C PRO A 119 -13.87 -26.95 -6.12
N MET A 120 -14.70 -27.33 -7.09
CA MET A 120 -14.31 -28.14 -8.26
C MET A 120 -13.26 -27.47 -9.17
N PHE A 121 -13.09 -26.15 -9.08
CA PHE A 121 -12.26 -25.31 -9.95
C PHE A 121 -11.00 -24.78 -9.26
N ILE A 122 -10.55 -25.39 -8.16
CA ILE A 122 -9.19 -25.16 -7.67
C ILE A 122 -8.25 -25.97 -8.57
N GLU A 123 -7.96 -25.45 -9.77
CA GLU A 123 -6.66 -25.74 -10.37
C GLU A 123 -5.63 -25.18 -9.40
N LEU A 124 -4.97 -26.08 -8.67
CA LEU A 124 -3.75 -25.78 -7.91
C LEU A 124 -2.73 -25.31 -8.94
N ARG A 125 -2.80 -24.03 -9.33
CA ARG A 125 -1.69 -23.35 -9.97
C ARG A 125 -0.62 -23.36 -8.89
N GLY A 126 0.27 -24.33 -8.98
CA GLY A 126 1.38 -24.47 -8.07
C GLY A 126 2.02 -23.10 -7.92
N TYR A 127 2.19 -22.66 -6.68
CA TYR A 127 3.19 -21.66 -6.37
C TYR A 127 4.54 -22.31 -6.68
N GLU A 128 4.88 -22.44 -7.97
CA GLU A 128 6.24 -22.71 -8.41
C GLU A 128 7.07 -21.47 -8.02
N GLU A 129 7.69 -21.59 -6.84
CA GLU A 129 9.00 -21.04 -6.49
C GLU A 129 9.32 -19.61 -7.00
N GLU A 130 8.67 -18.60 -6.42
CA GLU A 130 9.31 -17.28 -6.25
C GLU A 130 10.29 -17.26 -5.05
N GLU A 131 10.65 -18.42 -4.50
CA GLU A 131 11.70 -18.57 -3.50
C GLU A 131 13.13 -18.42 -4.08
N SER A 132 13.28 -18.38 -5.41
CA SER A 132 14.58 -18.18 -6.08
C SER A 132 15.02 -16.70 -6.22
N ARG A 133 14.22 -15.71 -5.77
CA ARG A 133 14.57 -14.28 -5.91
C ARG A 133 14.64 -13.50 -4.60
N ARG A 134 14.98 -14.15 -3.48
CA ARG A 134 15.55 -13.40 -2.35
C ARG A 134 17.02 -13.11 -2.69
N PRO A 135 17.44 -11.88 -2.98
CA PRO A 135 18.85 -11.56 -2.76
C PRO A 135 19.09 -11.79 -1.27
N THR A 136 19.98 -12.73 -0.95
CA THR A 136 20.66 -12.73 0.34
C THR A 136 21.34 -11.37 0.46
N SER A 137 20.71 -10.44 1.17
CA SER A 137 21.37 -9.19 1.52
C SER A 137 22.09 -9.44 2.84
N PRO A 138 23.43 -9.36 2.86
CA PRO A 138 24.18 -9.34 4.10
C PRO A 138 24.13 -7.92 4.65
N LEU A 139 23.56 -7.75 5.85
CA LEU A 139 23.96 -6.73 6.83
C LEU A 139 23.75 -7.32 8.23
#